data_AF-A0A9P0YLC5-F1
#
_entry.id   AF-A0A9P0YLC5-F1
#
_cell.length_a   1.000
_cell.length_b   1.000
_cell.length_c   1.000
_cell.angle_alpha   90.00
_cell.angle_beta   90.00
_cell.angle_gamma   90.00
#
_symmetry.space_group_name_H-M   'P 1'
#
loop_
_entity.id
_entity.type
_entity.pdbx_description
1 polymer ?
#
loop_
_entity_poly.entity_id
_entity_poly.type
_entity_poly.pdbx_seq_one_letter_code
_entity_poly.pdbx_strand_id
1 'polypeptide(L)'
;MKEQYRNLNDRSSPNMIVHAISKLNEKQREEVTIIDFAAMLHLEIQELPSKLGCWIVDNFDPKSCTLKLSDDNKVHMRDKDVENALGLPRGEATVVKKLKK
;
A
#
# COMPACT_ATOMS: atom_id res chain seq x y z
N MET A 1 -7.57 -17.41 23.58
CA MET A 1 -8.86 -16.99 22.97
C MET A 1 -8.57 -16.38 21.61
N LYS A 2 -9.23 -16.82 20.53
CA LYS A 2 -9.14 -16.12 19.24
C LYS A 2 -10.12 -14.94 19.30
N GLU A 3 -9.62 -13.73 19.51
CA GLU A 3 -10.43 -12.52 19.34
C GLU A 3 -11.07 -12.53 17.95
N GLN A 4 -12.39 -12.35 17.88
CA GLN A 4 -13.12 -12.17 16.64
C GLN A 4 -12.83 -10.76 16.13
N TYR A 5 -11.88 -10.63 15.19
CA TYR A 5 -11.67 -9.37 14.48
C TYR A 5 -12.73 -9.23 13.40
N ARG A 6 -13.21 -8.00 13.17
CA ARG A 6 -14.09 -7.72 12.02
C ARG A 6 -13.39 -8.16 10.73
N ASN A 7 -14.14 -8.76 9.83
CA ASN A 7 -13.66 -9.00 8.47
C ASN A 7 -13.55 -7.67 7.74
N LEU A 8 -12.36 -7.36 7.23
CA LEU A 8 -12.16 -6.27 6.29
C LEU A 8 -12.77 -6.71 4.95
N ASN A 9 -13.92 -6.15 4.60
CA ASN A 9 -14.51 -6.35 3.27
C ASN A 9 -13.76 -5.46 2.27
N ASP A 10 -12.63 -5.97 1.78
CA ASP A 10 -11.82 -5.29 0.77
C ASP A 10 -12.19 -5.79 -0.64
N ARG A 11 -12.35 -4.86 -1.58
CA ARG A 11 -12.54 -5.17 -3.01
C ARG A 11 -11.22 -5.35 -3.76
N SER A 12 -10.10 -5.10 -3.09
CA SER A 12 -8.75 -5.00 -3.64
C SER A 12 -7.90 -6.16 -3.12
N SER A 13 -8.34 -7.40 -3.37
CA SER A 13 -7.54 -8.57 -3.00
C SER A 13 -6.14 -8.43 -3.61
N PRO A 14 -5.05 -8.45 -2.80
CA PRO A 14 -3.69 -8.35 -3.31
C PRO A 14 -3.39 -9.40 -4.38
N ASN A 15 -4.05 -10.56 -4.27
CA ASN A 15 -3.95 -11.67 -5.21
C ASN A 15 -4.38 -11.28 -6.62
N MET A 16 -5.30 -10.32 -6.78
CA MET A 16 -5.71 -9.85 -8.11
C MET A 16 -4.56 -9.16 -8.84
N ILE A 17 -3.83 -8.29 -8.14
CA ILE A 17 -2.70 -7.55 -8.71
C ILE A 17 -1.53 -8.51 -8.96
N VAL A 18 -1.18 -9.36 -8.00
CA VAL A 18 -0.13 -10.39 -8.14
C VAL A 18 -0.46 -11.34 -9.31
N HIS A 19 -1.71 -11.77 -9.43
CA HIS A 19 -2.15 -12.60 -10.55
C HIS A 19 -2.02 -11.86 -11.88
N ALA A 20 -2.46 -10.60 -11.97
CA ALA A 20 -2.32 -9.80 -13.19
C ALA A 20 -0.86 -9.65 -13.61
N ILE A 21 0.05 -9.36 -12.68
CA ILE A 21 1.50 -9.27 -12.93
C ILE A 21 2.05 -10.60 -13.45
N SER A 22 1.61 -11.73 -12.88
CA SER A 22 2.05 -13.07 -13.33
C SER A 22 1.70 -13.39 -14.79
N LYS A 23 0.72 -12.69 -15.35
CA LYS A 23 0.24 -12.89 -16.73
C LYS A 23 0.83 -11.91 -17.75
N LEU A 24 1.62 -10.93 -17.31
CA LEU A 24 2.25 -9.98 -18.22
C LEU A 24 3.34 -10.67 -19.06
N ASN A 25 3.29 -10.44 -20.38
CA ASN A 25 4.36 -10.82 -21.28
C ASN A 25 5.56 -9.85 -21.18
N GLU A 26 6.68 -10.19 -21.82
CA GLU A 26 7.92 -9.39 -21.77
C GLU A 26 7.70 -7.94 -22.19
N LYS A 27 6.99 -7.71 -23.30
CA LYS A 27 6.69 -6.36 -23.78
C LYS A 27 5.87 -5.56 -22.76
N GLN A 28 4.86 -6.16 -22.15
CA GLN A 28 4.05 -5.48 -21.13
C GLN A 28 4.86 -5.18 -19.86
N ARG A 29 5.80 -6.04 -19.48
CA ARG A 29 6.71 -5.80 -18.35
C ARG A 29 7.67 -4.65 -18.63
N GLU A 30 8.15 -4.53 -19.87
CA GLU A 30 8.96 -3.41 -20.31
C GLU A 30 8.19 -2.09 -20.24
N GLU A 31 6.94 -2.07 -20.74
CA GLU A 31 6.06 -0.88 -20.64
C GLU A 31 5.81 -0.47 -19.18
N VAL A 32 5.54 -1.43 -18.28
CA VAL A 32 5.38 -1.16 -16.83
C VAL A 32 6.64 -0.53 -16.23
N THR A 33 7.81 -0.93 -16.72
CA THR A 33 9.09 -0.35 -16.30
C THR A 33 9.26 1.07 -16.83
N ILE A 34 8.90 1.32 -18.09
CA ILE A 34 8.97 2.64 -18.73
C ILE A 34 8.09 3.67 -18.04
N ILE A 35 6.92 3.26 -17.53
CA ILE A 35 6.03 4.17 -16.79
C ILE A 35 6.42 4.38 -15.31
N ASP A 36 7.60 3.92 -14.89
CA ASP A 36 8.13 3.92 -13.52
C ASP A 36 7.48 2.94 -12.52
N PHE A 37 6.62 2.01 -12.97
CA PHE A 37 5.95 1.04 -12.09
C PHE A 37 6.74 -0.27 -11.93
N ALA A 38 8.03 -0.27 -12.24
CA ALA A 38 8.89 -1.46 -12.22
C ALA A 38 8.85 -2.21 -10.88
N ALA A 39 8.79 -1.48 -9.76
CA ALA A 39 8.73 -2.07 -8.42
C ALA A 39 7.52 -2.99 -8.22
N MET A 40 6.40 -2.72 -8.88
CA MET A 40 5.21 -3.58 -8.80
C MET A 40 5.43 -4.96 -9.40
N LEU A 41 6.35 -5.11 -10.36
CA LEU A 41 6.65 -6.42 -10.97
C LEU A 41 7.23 -7.43 -9.97
N HIS A 42 7.74 -6.93 -8.83
CA HIS A 42 8.31 -7.71 -7.74
C HIS A 42 7.35 -7.89 -6.56
N LEU A 43 6.07 -7.52 -6.72
CA LEU A 43 5.08 -7.64 -5.67
C LEU A 43 4.75 -9.13 -5.40
N GLU A 44 5.17 -9.63 -4.24
CA GLU A 44 4.92 -10.99 -3.80
C GLU A 44 4.06 -11.00 -2.53
N ILE A 45 2.76 -10.77 -2.68
CA ILE A 45 1.78 -10.90 -1.59
C ILE A 45 0.99 -12.18 -1.80
N GLN A 46 1.21 -13.18 -0.95
CA GLN A 46 0.49 -14.46 -1.03
C GLN A 46 -0.88 -14.40 -0.35
N GLU A 47 -0.93 -13.79 0.83
CA GLU A 47 -2.16 -13.56 1.58
C GLU A 47 -2.00 -12.30 2.43
N LEU A 48 -3.05 -11.48 2.50
CA LEU A 48 -3.16 -10.43 3.51
C LEU A 48 -4.13 -10.91 4.58
N PRO A 49 -3.66 -11.24 5.79
CA PRO A 49 -4.55 -11.63 6.87
C PRO A 49 -5.51 -10.48 7.18
N SER A 50 -6.82 -10.69 7.09
CA SER A 50 -7.81 -9.63 7.37
C SER A 50 -7.60 -8.98 8.75
N LYS A 51 -7.08 -9.76 9.71
CA LYS A 51 -6.66 -9.29 11.04
C LYS A 51 -5.58 -8.22 10.97
N LEU A 52 -4.59 -8.38 10.08
CA LEU A 52 -3.51 -7.41 9.92
C LEU A 52 -4.03 -6.09 9.34
N GLY A 53 -4.90 -6.18 8.33
CA GLY A 53 -5.52 -4.98 7.73
C GLY A 53 -6.31 -4.15 8.75
N CYS A 54 -7.19 -4.80 9.52
CA CYS A 54 -7.93 -4.13 10.60
C CYS A 54 -6.99 -3.55 11.66
N TRP A 55 -5.98 -4.33 12.07
CA TRP A 55 -5.00 -3.87 13.05
C TRP A 55 -4.22 -2.63 12.59
N ILE A 56 -3.80 -2.58 11.32
CA ILE A 56 -3.10 -1.41 10.76
C ILE A 56 -4.00 -0.16 10.86
N VAL A 57 -5.27 -0.28 10.49
CA VAL A 57 -6.24 0.84 10.54
C VAL A 57 -6.44 1.33 11.97
N ASP A 58 -6.58 0.41 12.93
CA ASP A 58 -6.81 0.75 14.34
C ASP A 58 -5.59 1.42 15.00
N ASN A 59 -4.38 1.15 14.49
CA ASN A 59 -3.13 1.63 15.08
C ASN A 59 -2.46 2.78 14.31
N PHE A 60 -3.02 3.19 13.17
CA PHE A 60 -2.51 4.30 12.37
C PHE A 60 -3.09 5.64 12.82
N ASP A 61 -2.23 6.61 13.11
CA ASP A 61 -2.63 7.99 13.37
C ASP A 61 -2.52 8.83 12.09
N PRO A 62 -3.66 9.22 11.48
CA PRO A 62 -3.65 9.99 10.23
C PRO A 62 -3.18 11.43 10.40
N LYS A 63 -3.18 11.99 11.62
CA LYS A 63 -2.71 13.37 11.84
C LYS A 63 -1.19 13.45 11.84
N SER A 64 -0.54 12.45 12.43
CA SER A 64 0.92 12.36 12.51
C SER A 64 1.52 11.44 11.43
N CYS A 65 0.70 10.84 10.56
CA CYS A 65 1.12 9.86 9.56
C CYS A 65 2.01 8.76 10.16
N THR A 66 1.60 8.23 11.33
CA THR A 66 2.43 7.31 12.12
C THR A 66 1.65 6.06 12.49
N LEU A 67 2.22 4.90 12.19
CA LEU A 67 1.73 3.61 12.66
C LEU A 67 2.35 3.32 14.04
N LYS A 68 1.49 3.09 15.04
CA LYS A 68 1.92 2.67 16.37
C LYS A 68 2.05 1.15 16.39
N LEU A 69 3.19 0.66 16.86
CA LEU A 69 3.44 -0.75 17.07
C LEU A 69 3.36 -1.06 18.57
N SER A 70 3.51 -2.34 18.90
CA SER A 70 3.71 -2.79 20.28
C SER A 70 4.96 -2.13 20.90
N ASP A 71 4.96 -2.02 22.23
CA ASP A 71 6.11 -1.55 23.00
C ASP A 71 6.55 -0.11 22.68
N ASP A 72 5.58 0.79 22.47
CA ASP A 72 5.78 2.22 22.15
C ASP A 72 6.56 2.52 20.86
N ASN A 73 6.85 1.50 20.06
CA ASN A 73 7.50 1.66 18.77
C ASN A 73 6.57 2.37 17.77
N LYS A 74 7.17 3.19 16.89
CA LYS A 74 6.44 4.00 15.92
C LYS A 74 7.13 3.96 14.58
N VAL A 75 6.35 3.74 13.53
CA VAL A 75 6.80 3.87 12.14
C VAL A 75 6.14 5.12 11.57
N HIS A 76 6.93 6.16 11.37
CA HIS A 76 6.49 7.39 10.71
C HIS A 76 6.59 7.20 9.20
N MET A 77 5.47 7.33 8.49
CA MET A 77 5.39 7.20 7.04
C MET A 77 5.58 8.55 6.38
N ARG A 78 6.57 8.64 5.49
CA ARG A 78 6.88 9.82 4.67
C ARG A 78 6.51 9.56 3.22
N ASP A 79 6.39 10.63 2.44
CA ASP A 79 6.13 10.52 0.99
C ASP A 79 7.19 9.68 0.27
N LYS A 80 8.44 9.71 0.74
CA LYS A 80 9.52 8.87 0.21
C LYS A 80 9.28 7.38 0.49
N ASP A 81 8.66 7.03 1.61
CA ASP A 81 8.35 5.64 1.95
C ASP A 81 7.26 5.10 1.01
N VAL A 82 6.29 5.94 0.63
CA VAL A 82 5.27 5.62 -0.38
C VAL A 82 5.88 5.44 -1.77
N GLU A 83 6.75 6.36 -2.18
CA GLU A 83 7.52 6.26 -3.44
C GLU A 83 8.32 4.95 -3.51
N ASN A 84 9.04 4.61 -2.44
CA ASN A 84 9.83 3.39 -2.37
C ASN A 84 8.96 2.12 -2.38
N ALA A 85 7.82 2.12 -1.67
CA ALA A 85 6.97 0.94 -1.52
C ALA A 85 6.13 0.66 -2.78
N LEU A 86 5.62 1.71 -3.43
CA LEU A 86 4.73 1.58 -4.58
C LEU A 86 5.45 1.78 -5.93
N GLY A 87 6.69 2.28 -5.91
CA GLY A 87 7.41 2.69 -7.13
C GLY A 87 6.82 3.94 -7.80
N LEU A 88 5.88 4.63 -7.15
CA LEU A 88 5.18 5.74 -7.79
C LEU A 88 6.06 6.99 -7.78
N PRO A 89 6.36 7.60 -8.94
CA PRO A 89 7.09 8.86 -8.97
C PRO A 89 6.25 9.94 -8.27
N ARG A 90 6.92 10.79 -7.48
CA ARG A 90 6.28 11.98 -6.94
C ARG A 90 6.00 12.93 -8.10
N GLY A 91 4.73 13.05 -8.47
CA GLY A 91 4.30 13.92 -9.55
C GLY A 91 4.68 15.38 -9.29
N GLU A 92 4.88 16.15 -10.36
CA GLU A 92 5.27 17.56 -10.30
C GLU A 92 4.17 18.46 -9.68
N ALA A 93 2.93 17.99 -9.74
CA ALA A 93 1.78 18.73 -9.24
C ALA A 93 1.64 18.58 -7.72
N THR A 94 1.77 19.70 -7.01
CA THR A 94 1.46 19.76 -5.57
C THR A 94 -0.05 19.62 -5.36
N VAL A 95 -0.46 18.62 -4.58
CA VAL A 95 -1.87 18.44 -4.19
C VAL A 95 -2.24 19.50 -3.15
N VAL A 96 -3.03 20.49 -3.57
CA VAL A 96 -3.55 21.52 -2.67
C VAL A 96 -4.92 21.13 -2.13
N LYS A 97 -5.08 21.18 -0.80
CA LYS A 97 -6.37 20.95 -0.15
C LYS A 97 -7.29 22.13 -0.49
N LYS A 98 -8.38 21.89 -1.22
CA LYS A 98 -9.41 22.93 -1.42
C LYS A 98 -9.99 23.31 -0.05
N LEU A 99 -9.80 24.56 0.36
CA LEU A 99 -10.54 25.14 1.47
C LEU A 99 -12.02 25.17 1.07
N LYS A 100 -12.88 24.54 1.87
CA LYS A 100 -14.33 24.66 1.69
C LYS A 100 -14.71 26.12 1.92
N LYS A 101 -15.36 26.73 0.92
CA LYS A 101 -16.07 28.01 1.07
C LYS A 101 -17.33 27.81 1.91
#